data_AF-A0A2I1HMK5-F1
#
_entry.id   AF-A0A2I1HMK5-F1
#
_cell.length_a   1.000
_cell.length_b   1.000
_cell.length_c   1.000
_cell.angle_alpha   90.00
_cell.angle_beta   90.00
_cell.angle_gamma   90.00
#
_symmetry.space_group_name_H-M   'P 1'
#
loop_
_entity.id
_entity.type
_entity.pdbx_description
1 polymer ?
#
loop_
_entity_poly.entity_id
_entity_poly.type
_entity_poly.pdbx_seq_one_letter_code
_entity_poly.pdbx_strand_id
1 'polypeptide(L)'
;MIQIPDENTNMFIDIRTSLFAMYLFLTGDSSALSNWSYTNNPSIAILIVLFSLLIVVYLMNLLIGLLNIAIEEDNNRVSYLIQKAEILAEIELFYLLPHQR
;
A
#
# COMPACT_ATOMS: atom_id res chain seq x y z
N MET A 1 37.44 11.91 -8.71
CA MET A 1 37.28 10.55 -9.27
C MET A 1 35.79 10.32 -9.45
N ILE A 2 35.32 10.15 -10.70
CA ILE A 2 33.90 9.85 -10.95
C ILE A 2 33.70 8.39 -10.57
N GLN A 3 32.96 8.14 -9.50
CA GLN A 3 32.64 6.80 -9.05
C GLN A 3 31.62 6.23 -10.05
N ILE A 4 31.97 5.13 -10.71
CA ILE A 4 31.01 4.40 -11.54
C ILE A 4 29.94 3.89 -10.58
N PRO A 5 28.65 4.18 -10.81
CA PRO A 5 27.61 3.76 -9.88
C PRO A 5 27.61 2.23 -9.81
N ASP A 6 27.88 1.71 -8.62
CA ASP A 6 27.74 0.30 -8.26
C ASP A 6 26.23 -0.04 -8.15
N GLU A 7 25.88 -1.32 -8.23
CA GLU A 7 24.51 -1.82 -8.04
C GLU A 7 23.89 -1.32 -6.72
N ASN A 8 24.73 -1.06 -5.71
CA ASN A 8 24.32 -0.52 -4.41
C ASN A 8 24.13 1.01 -4.38
N THR A 9 24.68 1.74 -5.36
CA THR A 9 24.64 3.21 -5.41
C THR A 9 23.52 3.72 -6.31
N ASN A 10 23.14 2.99 -7.36
CA ASN A 10 22.06 3.41 -8.26
C ASN A 10 21.11 2.26 -8.57
N MET A 11 19.94 2.29 -7.92
CA MET A 11 18.88 1.30 -8.12
C MET A 11 18.21 1.39 -9.50
N PHE A 12 18.48 2.41 -10.32
CA PHE A 12 17.88 2.57 -11.66
C PHE A 12 18.70 1.95 -12.80
N ILE A 13 19.77 1.20 -12.50
CA ILE A 13 20.59 0.53 -13.52
C ILE A 13 19.86 -0.69 -14.11
N ASP A 14 19.17 -1.47 -13.27
CA ASP A 14 18.44 -2.66 -13.70
C ASP A 14 16.91 -2.46 -13.58
N ILE A 15 16.16 -3.17 -14.43
CA ILE A 15 14.69 -3.11 -14.43
C ILE A 15 14.11 -3.65 -13.10
N ARG A 16 14.73 -4.68 -12.50
CA ARG A 16 14.24 -5.27 -11.25
C ARG A 16 14.44 -4.32 -10.08
N THR A 17 15.64 -3.75 -9.99
CA THR A 17 15.98 -2.81 -8.92
C THR A 17 15.24 -1.49 -9.08
N SER A 18 14.97 -1.04 -10.32
CA SER A 18 14.20 0.19 -10.56
C SER A 18 12.72 0.03 -10.20
N LEU A 19 12.12 -1.13 -10.46
CA LEU A 19 10.77 -1.44 -9.98
C LEU A 19 10.71 -1.45 -8.45
N PHE A 20 11.72 -2.03 -7.80
CA PHE A 20 11.80 -2.03 -6.34
C PHE A 20 12.00 -0.62 -5.77
N ALA A 21 12.85 0.21 -6.39
CA ALA A 21 13.01 1.61 -6.04
C ALA A 21 11.69 2.39 -6.15
N MET A 22 10.88 2.12 -7.19
CA MET A 22 9.58 2.75 -7.30
C MET A 22 8.58 2.27 -6.27
N TYR A 23 8.61 1.00 -5.90
CA TYR A 23 7.81 0.48 -4.79
C TYR A 23 8.18 1.16 -3.46
N LEU A 24 9.48 1.28 -3.15
CA LEU A 24 9.95 2.01 -1.98
C LEU A 24 9.44 3.46 -1.98
N PHE A 25 9.54 4.14 -3.11
CA PHE A 25 9.02 5.50 -3.26
C PHE A 25 7.51 5.61 -3.05
N LEU A 26 6.73 4.65 -3.56
CA LEU A 26 5.29 4.57 -3.33
C LEU A 26 4.93 4.44 -1.84
N THR A 27 5.76 3.71 -1.07
CA THR A 27 5.60 3.54 0.38
C THR A 27 6.15 4.70 1.21
N GLY A 28 6.74 5.71 0.56
CA GLY A 28 7.29 6.91 1.20
C GLY A 28 8.80 6.87 1.48
N ASP A 29 9.49 5.79 1.10
CA ASP A 29 10.94 5.70 1.21
C ASP A 29 11.61 6.32 -0.03
N SER A 30 12.29 7.45 0.17
CA SER A 30 13.00 8.19 -0.87
C SER A 30 14.50 7.89 -0.94
N SER A 31 14.99 6.89 -0.18
CA SER A 31 16.41 6.51 -0.13
C SER A 31 16.97 6.18 -1.52
N ALA A 32 16.18 5.53 -2.39
CA ALA A 32 16.57 5.21 -3.76
C ALA A 32 16.80 6.45 -4.64
N LEU A 33 16.20 7.60 -4.28
CA LEU A 33 16.32 8.87 -5.00
C LEU A 33 17.40 9.79 -4.41
N SER A 34 17.90 9.49 -3.21
CA SER A 34 18.86 10.34 -2.47
C SER A 34 20.19 10.56 -3.18
N ASN A 35 20.60 9.60 -4.02
CA ASN A 35 21.85 9.68 -4.79
C ASN A 35 21.78 10.62 -6.00
N TRP A 36 20.60 11.19 -6.29
CA TRP A 36 20.39 12.06 -7.44
C TRP A 36 20.37 13.54 -7.05
N SER A 37 21.28 14.32 -7.64
CA SER A 37 21.23 15.78 -7.54
C SER A 37 20.11 16.35 -8.41
N TYR A 38 19.12 17.00 -7.77
CA TYR A 38 17.98 17.64 -8.43
C TYR A 38 18.36 18.85 -9.28
N THR A 39 19.43 19.57 -8.92
CA THR A 39 19.89 20.76 -9.67
C THR A 39 20.58 20.39 -10.96
N ASN A 40 21.24 19.22 -11.00
CA ASN A 40 21.99 18.76 -12.17
C ASN A 40 21.11 17.98 -13.16
N ASN A 41 19.95 17.49 -12.72
CA ASN A 41 19.04 16.67 -13.51
C ASN A 41 17.59 17.15 -13.35
N PRO A 42 17.21 18.29 -13.96
CA PRO A 42 15.87 18.86 -13.79
C PRO A 42 14.76 17.92 -14.25
N SER A 43 15.02 17.06 -15.24
CA SER A 43 14.06 16.05 -15.73
C SER A 43 13.65 15.05 -14.64
N ILE A 44 14.59 14.62 -13.78
CA ILE A 44 14.30 13.69 -12.69
C ILE A 44 13.45 14.39 -11.63
N ALA A 45 13.76 15.65 -11.31
CA ALA A 45 12.97 16.44 -10.38
C ALA A 45 11.52 16.60 -10.87
N ILE A 46 11.32 16.90 -12.16
CA ILE A 46 9.99 17.00 -12.78
C ILE A 46 9.26 15.66 -12.70
N LEU A 47 9.92 14.55 -13.02
CA LEU A 47 9.32 13.22 -12.97
C LEU A 47 8.87 12.84 -11.55
N ILE A 48 9.70 13.12 -10.54
CA ILE A 48 9.37 12.88 -9.12
C ILE A 48 8.14 13.68 -8.71
N VAL A 49 8.10 14.97 -9.06
CA VAL A 49 6.96 15.84 -8.73
C VAL A 49 5.68 15.33 -9.41
N LEU A 50 5.73 15.05 -10.72
CA LEU A 50 4.58 14.53 -11.46
C LEU A 50 4.09 13.18 -10.92
N PHE A 51 5.02 12.26 -10.65
CA PHE A 51 4.69 10.96 -10.08
C PHE A 51 4.06 11.12 -8.69
N SER A 52 4.65 11.94 -7.81
CA SER A 52 4.10 12.19 -6.48
C SER A 52 2.69 12.77 -6.53
N LEU A 53 2.42 13.69 -7.47
CA LEU A 53 1.10 14.26 -7.67
C LEU A 53 0.10 13.19 -8.12
N LEU A 54 0.49 12.34 -9.07
CA LEU A 54 -0.36 11.24 -9.55
C LEU A 54 -0.69 10.25 -8.43
N ILE A 55 0.29 9.83 -7.63
CA ILE A 55 0.05 8.86 -6.55
C ILE A 55 -0.77 9.48 -5.41
N VAL A 56 -0.31 10.60 -4.86
CA VAL A 56 -0.90 11.22 -3.66
C VAL A 56 -2.27 11.81 -3.95
N VAL A 57 -2.41 12.54 -5.06
CA VAL A 57 -3.66 13.26 -5.36
C VAL A 57 -4.67 12.38 -6.09
N TYR A 58 -4.23 11.53 -7.02
CA TYR A 58 -5.15 10.75 -7.83
C TYR A 58 -5.38 9.35 -7.26
N LEU A 59 -4.35 8.50 -7.20
CA LEU A 59 -4.54 7.09 -6.85
C LEU A 59 -4.96 6.90 -5.39
N MET A 60 -4.36 7.58 -4.42
CA MET A 60 -4.73 7.40 -3.01
C MET A 60 -6.15 7.88 -2.74
N ASN A 61 -6.56 9.02 -3.30
CA ASN A 61 -7.92 9.53 -3.15
C ASN A 61 -8.95 8.62 -3.83
N LEU A 62 -8.63 8.09 -5.02
CA LEU A 62 -9.47 7.12 -5.71
C LEU A 62 -9.59 5.82 -4.94
N LEU A 63 -8.48 5.29 -4.40
CA LEU A 63 -8.47 4.07 -3.59
C LEU A 63 -9.30 4.24 -2.33
N ILE A 64 -9.14 5.35 -1.60
CA ILE A 64 -9.93 5.66 -0.41
C ILE A 64 -11.42 5.77 -0.77
N GLY A 65 -11.77 6.42 -1.88
CA GLY A 65 -13.15 6.54 -2.34
C GLY A 65 -13.79 5.19 -2.69
N LEU A 66 -13.08 4.35 -3.44
CA LEU A 66 -13.54 2.99 -3.76
C LEU A 66 -13.66 2.12 -2.51
N LEU A 67 -12.67 2.21 -1.61
CA LEU A 67 -12.70 1.47 -0.35
C LEU A 67 -13.88 1.91 0.52
N ASN A 68 -14.19 3.20 0.58
CA ASN A 68 -15.34 3.71 1.31
C ASN A 68 -16.65 3.11 0.78
N ILE A 69 -16.82 3.04 -0.55
CA ILE A 69 -18.01 2.44 -1.17
C ILE A 69 -18.11 0.95 -0.81
N ALA A 70 -17.01 0.21 -0.91
CA ALA A 70 -16.99 -1.21 -0.57
C ALA A 70 -17.31 -1.47 0.92
N ILE A 71 -16.78 -0.62 1.82
CA ILE A 71 -17.09 -0.70 3.25
C ILE A 71 -18.57 -0.37 3.52
N GLU A 72 -19.12 0.64 2.84
CA GLU A 72 -20.53 1.02 3.01
C GLU A 72 -21.48 -0.11 2.58
N GLU A 73 -21.16 -0.81 1.50
CA GLU A 73 -21.91 -1.99 1.04
C GLU A 73 -21.83 -3.16 2.03
N ASP A 74 -20.67 -3.40 2.64
CA ASP A 74 -20.45 -4.50 3.60
C ASP A 74 -20.84 -4.14 5.05
N ASN A 75 -21.12 -2.87 5.36
CA ASN A 75 -21.64 -2.41 6.66
C ASN A 75 -23.12 -2.78 6.85
N ASN A 76 -23.44 -4.05 6.60
CA ASN A 76 -24.76 -4.60 6.77
C ASN A 76 -24.91 -5.23 8.15
N ARG A 77 -25.70 -4.57 9.00
CA ARG A 77 -26.06 -5.08 10.35
C ARG A 77 -26.60 -6.51 10.31
N VAL A 78 -27.27 -6.91 9.22
CA VAL A 78 -27.77 -8.28 9.04
C VAL A 78 -26.60 -9.27 8.90
N SER A 79 -25.62 -8.98 8.03
CA SER A 79 -24.41 -9.81 7.88
C SER A 79 -23.65 -9.94 9.20
N TYR A 80 -23.55 -8.86 9.98
CA TYR A 80 -22.96 -8.89 11.32
C TYR A 80 -23.72 -9.81 12.29
N LEU A 81 -25.06 -9.73 12.31
CA LEU A 81 -25.87 -10.58 13.18
C LEU A 81 -25.82 -12.06 12.78
N ILE A 82 -25.75 -12.35 11.47
CA ILE A 82 -25.57 -13.71 10.96
C ILE A 82 -24.22 -14.27 11.40
N GLN A 83 -23.11 -13.56 11.15
CA GLN A 83 -21.78 -13.98 11.61
C GLN A 83 -21.73 -14.18 13.13
N LYS A 84 -22.39 -13.30 13.89
CA LYS A 84 -22.49 -13.44 15.34
C LYS A 84 -23.26 -14.70 15.75
N ALA A 85 -24.34 -15.04 15.06
CA ALA A 85 -25.12 -16.23 15.33
C ALA A 85 -24.36 -17.52 14.95
N GLU A 86 -23.62 -17.52 13.84
CA GLU A 86 -22.75 -18.62 13.43
C GLU A 86 -21.68 -18.90 14.49
N ILE A 87 -20.99 -17.84 14.96
CA ILE A 87 -19.99 -17.96 16.04
C ILE A 87 -20.65 -18.49 17.32
N LEU A 88 -21.86 -18.00 17.68
CA LEU A 88 -22.56 -18.48 18.87
C LEU A 88 -22.93 -19.97 18.76
N ALA A 89 -23.42 -20.41 17.60
CA ALA A 89 -23.78 -21.80 17.36
C ALA A 89 -22.55 -22.73 17.41
N GLU A 90 -21.40 -22.27 16.90
CA GLU A 90 -20.14 -23.01 17.01
C GLU A 90 -19.70 -23.16 18.48
N ILE A 91 -19.84 -22.10 19.27
CA ILE A 91 -19.57 -22.13 20.72
C ILE A 91 -20.53 -23.10 21.44
N GLU A 92 -21.82 -23.06 21.13
CA GLU A 92 -22.84 -23.96 21.72
C GLU A 92 -22.61 -25.43 21.39
N LEU A 93 -22.17 -25.72 20.17
CA LEU A 93 -21.93 -27.08 19.72
C LEU A 93 -20.70 -27.69 20.38
N PHE A 94 -19.58 -26.96 20.44
CA PHE A 94 -18.28 -27.51 20.83
C PHE A 94 -17.83 -27.18 22.25
N TYR A 95 -18.31 -26.10 22.85
CA TYR A 95 -17.75 -25.56 24.09
C TYR A 95 -18.74 -25.48 25.26
N LEU A 96 -20.05 -25.64 25.04
CA LEU A 96 -21.07 -25.59 26.09
C LEU A 96 -21.61 -26.98 26.49
N LEU A 97 -21.71 -27.21 27.81
CA LEU A 97 -22.34 -28.39 28.39
C LEU A 97 -23.87 -28.34 28.19
N PRO A 98 -24.58 -29.49 28.21
CA PRO A 98 -26.02 -29.55 27.90
C PRO A 98 -26.93 -28.63 28.73
N HIS A 99 -26.50 -28.24 29.94
CA HIS A 99 -27.25 -27.33 30.82
C HIS A 99 -26.92 -25.84 30.60
N GLN A 100 -25.94 -25.52 29.75
CA GLN A 100 -25.58 -24.15 29.35
C GLN A 100 -26.06 -23.80 27.93
N ARG A 101 -26.73 -24.75 27.28
CA ARG A 101 -27.41 -24.57 25.99
C ARG A 101 -28.81 -24.01 26.20
#